data_AF-A0A7L2BZK7-F1
#
_entry.id   AF-A0A7L2BZK7-F1
#
_cell.length_a   1.000
_cell.length_b   1.000
_cell.length_c   1.000
_cell.angle_alpha   90.00
_cell.angle_beta   90.00
_cell.angle_gamma   90.00
#
_symmetry.space_group_name_H-M   'P 1'
#
loop_
_entity.id
_entity.type
_entity.pdbx_description
1 polymer ?
#
loop_
_entity_poly.entity_id
_entity_poly.type
_entity_poly.pdbx_seq_one_letter_code
_entity_poly.pdbx_strand_id
1 'polypeptide(L)'
;MAVDELQAIIQRCQILEEADFKGEDFNLFQVAGQKCLEDGYAAQLLEVIQNEKNKVIIKNMGWNLISPLVRCIFMYKQEDDKREHCLRILDQLAQLCNPKELFLGLLEQIEQTSGEQVCQTVMLLLQPLQTVLLKLQNKKAYSVGLSLAMIMNQLTPLPVPYTKQQIQEDKLGLCQCCNAVVDFAKPFVNEVVKNMEKSSEYNDMELKEELIKFCMKSLKYPLLTAQLEQLEGIEDHPFRHFASEIIDILWNIGELIPLVFVHHKGKGPHWEDQEFADIERKNSADSLACLSYLIFAQHFGVQCFPVVFSPSYLLLCNMTHIEVLLKRTEESVLSKGLDLFESCLLRMEDNSLLHHYLELRDFINVPQDLVKIMTLCPMEHMRKKSLNILQLFIDKFDTEGKYTLFRCLLKTSSHAGVEGYIIKNIKDQIHLALTKEYDNIWFTGHHLISLLDLVLSLPEGAETDLLQNSDRIMASLNLLRYLVIKDCENDNQTGVWTTLGKIEQNFLKPLRVGLNMSKAHYEAEIKNKKENRKEAQSSNTVCSVTVSGEKMHDMTTGMQLQVLHSALFTFDLIESVLARVEELIEVKTKAVMDENS
;
A
#
# COMPACT_ATOMS: atom_id res chain seq x y z
N MET A 1 42.51 41.57 4.94
CA MET A 1 42.40 41.01 6.31
C MET A 1 42.16 39.51 6.30
N ALA A 2 40.99 39.01 5.86
CA ALA A 2 40.72 37.56 5.84
C ALA A 2 41.68 36.77 4.93
N VAL A 3 41.96 37.28 3.73
CA VAL A 3 42.91 36.65 2.78
C VAL A 3 44.34 36.63 3.34
N ASP A 4 44.76 37.69 4.02
CA ASP A 4 46.10 37.79 4.62
C ASP A 4 46.26 36.79 5.77
N GLU A 5 45.21 36.60 6.57
CA GLU A 5 45.15 35.61 7.66
C GLU A 5 45.27 34.18 7.10
N LEU A 6 44.53 33.86 6.03
CA LEU A 6 44.62 32.58 5.34
C LEU A 6 46.02 32.35 4.76
N GLN A 7 46.62 33.35 4.11
CA GLN A 7 47.97 33.23 3.55
C GLN A 7 49.02 33.01 4.63
N ALA A 8 48.91 33.68 5.79
CA ALA A 8 49.82 33.47 6.91
C ALA A 8 49.73 32.04 7.47
N ILE A 9 48.52 31.48 7.56
CA ILE A 9 48.31 30.09 8.00
C ILE A 9 48.88 29.12 6.96
N ILE A 10 48.63 29.33 5.67
CA ILE A 10 49.19 28.51 4.59
C ILE A 10 50.72 28.53 4.63
N GLN A 11 51.35 29.70 4.76
CA GLN A 11 52.81 29.81 4.84
C GLN A 11 53.39 29.09 6.06
N ARG A 12 52.71 29.17 7.20
CA ARG A 12 53.10 28.42 8.40
C ARG A 12 53.01 26.90 8.16
N CYS A 13 51.92 26.43 7.56
CA CYS A 13 51.71 25.00 7.30
C CYS A 13 52.61 24.45 6.17
N GLN A 14 53.05 25.29 5.23
CA GLN A 14 53.99 24.89 4.16
C GLN A 14 55.37 24.48 4.70
N ILE A 15 55.75 24.94 5.89
CA ILE A 15 57.04 24.63 6.52
C ILE A 15 56.99 23.31 7.31
N LEU A 16 55.79 22.84 7.64
CA LEU A 16 55.57 21.63 8.43
C LEU A 16 55.52 20.38 7.53
N GLU A 17 55.95 19.24 8.07
CA GLU A 17 55.69 17.95 7.45
C GLU A 17 54.26 17.47 7.74
N GLU A 18 53.71 16.58 6.89
CA GLU A 18 52.33 16.07 7.01
C GLU A 18 52.06 15.41 8.38
N ALA A 19 53.07 14.80 8.99
CA ALA A 19 52.98 14.17 10.30
C ALA A 19 52.92 15.18 11.48
N ASP A 20 53.32 16.43 11.26
CA ASP A 20 53.43 17.45 12.30
C ASP A 20 52.20 18.37 12.39
N PHE A 21 51.20 18.18 11.52
CA PHE A 21 49.95 18.94 11.58
C PHE A 21 49.19 18.66 12.88
N LYS A 22 48.87 19.71 13.62
CA LYS A 22 48.13 19.63 14.89
C LYS A 22 46.67 20.02 14.68
N GLY A 23 45.77 19.54 15.54
CA GLY A 23 44.34 19.91 15.49
C GLY A 23 44.08 21.41 15.47
N GLU A 24 44.94 22.22 16.09
CA GLU A 24 44.89 23.68 16.01
C GLU A 24 45.05 24.21 14.58
N ASP A 25 45.93 23.60 13.78
CA ASP A 25 46.19 24.05 12.40
C ASP A 25 44.96 23.79 11.51
N PHE A 26 44.24 22.67 11.72
CA PHE A 26 42.98 22.37 11.02
C PHE A 26 41.90 23.42 11.35
N ASN A 27 41.74 23.75 12.62
CA ASN A 27 40.74 24.74 13.07
C ASN A 27 41.08 26.15 12.56
N LEU A 28 42.35 26.57 12.65
CA LEU A 28 42.80 27.86 12.13
C LEU A 28 42.55 27.96 10.62
N PHE A 29 42.88 26.91 9.87
CA PHE A 29 42.61 26.85 8.43
C PHE A 29 41.10 26.93 8.13
N GLN A 30 40.26 26.18 8.86
CA GLN A 30 38.81 26.23 8.71
C GLN A 30 38.26 27.64 8.96
N VAL A 31 38.64 28.27 10.07
CA VAL A 31 38.15 29.61 10.45
C VAL A 31 38.58 30.66 9.44
N ALA A 32 39.84 30.65 9.01
CA ALA A 32 40.34 31.61 8.02
C ALA A 32 39.70 31.41 6.64
N GLY A 33 39.54 30.15 6.20
CA GLY A 33 38.85 29.83 4.95
C GLY A 33 37.37 30.19 4.98
N GLN A 34 36.69 29.94 6.09
CA GLN A 34 35.30 30.36 6.31
C GLN A 34 35.14 31.88 6.21
N LYS A 35 36.01 32.65 6.89
CA LYS A 35 36.00 34.12 6.78
C LYS A 35 36.20 34.58 5.33
N CYS A 36 37.12 33.94 4.59
CA CYS A 36 37.33 34.27 3.18
C CYS A 36 36.07 34.03 2.33
N LEU A 37 35.35 32.92 2.57
CA LEU A 37 34.10 32.63 1.88
C LEU A 37 32.99 33.63 2.25
N GLU A 38 32.83 33.93 3.54
CA GLU A 38 31.79 34.86 4.03
C GLU A 38 32.01 36.29 3.55
N ASP A 39 33.26 36.76 3.52
CA ASP A 39 33.63 38.09 3.04
C ASP A 39 33.61 38.19 1.49
N GLY A 40 33.33 37.10 0.78
CA GLY A 40 33.21 37.07 -0.69
C GLY A 40 34.54 36.97 -1.44
N TYR A 41 35.61 36.51 -0.79
CA TYR A 41 36.93 36.26 -1.39
C TYR A 41 37.08 34.83 -1.94
N ALA A 42 36.02 34.28 -2.55
CA ALA A 42 36.01 32.93 -3.10
C ALA A 42 37.04 32.74 -4.23
N ALA A 43 37.27 33.77 -5.05
CA ALA A 43 38.26 33.72 -6.13
C ALA A 43 39.70 33.56 -5.57
N GLN A 44 40.05 34.32 -4.54
CA GLN A 44 41.37 34.24 -3.90
C GLN A 44 41.57 32.91 -3.18
N LEU A 45 40.52 32.39 -2.54
CA LEU A 45 40.56 31.06 -1.93
C LEU A 45 40.76 29.96 -2.99
N LEU A 46 40.12 30.08 -4.16
CA LEU A 46 40.31 29.15 -5.27
C LEU A 46 41.75 29.17 -5.78
N GLU A 47 42.38 30.34 -5.92
CA GLU A 47 43.80 30.45 -6.29
C GLU A 47 44.73 29.75 -5.27
N VAL A 48 44.43 29.89 -3.98
CA VAL A 48 45.16 29.19 -2.90
C VAL A 48 45.02 27.68 -3.05
N ILE A 49 43.81 27.19 -3.34
CA ILE A 49 43.55 25.75 -3.49
C ILE A 49 44.22 25.15 -4.73
N GLN A 50 44.25 25.90 -5.84
CA GLN A 50 44.86 25.46 -7.10
C GLN A 50 46.39 25.51 -7.10
N ASN A 51 47.01 26.16 -6.11
CA ASN A 51 48.45 26.28 -6.04
C ASN A 51 49.10 24.94 -5.63
N GLU A 52 49.94 24.38 -6.51
CA GLU A 52 50.63 23.11 -6.28
C GLU A 52 51.46 23.08 -4.98
N LYS A 53 51.97 24.24 -4.50
CA LYS A 53 52.69 24.32 -3.22
C LYS A 53 51.81 23.98 -2.02
N ASN A 54 50.50 24.14 -2.15
CA ASN A 54 49.54 23.94 -1.06
C ASN A 54 48.93 22.53 -1.05
N LYS A 55 49.29 21.68 -2.02
CA LYS A 55 48.63 20.38 -2.25
C LYS A 55 48.58 19.49 -1.02
N VAL A 56 49.66 19.41 -0.23
CA VAL A 56 49.70 18.60 1.00
C VAL A 56 48.76 19.15 2.08
N ILE A 57 48.64 20.48 2.17
CA ILE A 57 47.73 21.16 3.09
C ILE A 57 46.29 20.90 2.65
N ILE A 58 45.96 21.15 1.39
CA ILE A 58 44.60 20.94 0.84
C ILE A 58 44.19 19.46 0.95
N LYS A 59 45.10 18.53 0.66
CA LYS A 59 44.87 17.09 0.82
C LYS A 59 44.38 16.73 2.22
N ASN A 60 44.95 17.33 3.27
CA ASN A 60 44.65 16.96 4.65
C ASN A 60 43.60 17.85 5.33
N MET A 61 43.62 19.15 5.06
CA MET A 61 42.79 20.14 5.75
C MET A 61 41.63 20.67 4.91
N GLY A 62 41.64 20.47 3.59
CA GLY A 62 40.67 21.05 2.66
C GLY A 62 39.22 20.64 2.93
N TRP A 63 38.98 19.45 3.47
CA TRP A 63 37.64 18.96 3.80
C TRP A 63 36.92 19.81 4.87
N ASN A 64 37.66 20.53 5.74
CA ASN A 64 37.06 21.43 6.73
C ASN A 64 36.31 22.61 6.10
N LEU A 65 36.56 22.91 4.82
CA LEU A 65 35.89 23.99 4.10
C LEU A 65 34.52 23.58 3.54
N ILE A 66 34.13 22.29 3.59
CA ILE A 66 32.89 21.82 2.97
C ILE A 66 31.65 22.48 3.56
N SER A 67 31.49 22.48 4.88
CA SER A 67 30.33 23.09 5.53
C SER A 67 30.18 24.60 5.22
N PRO A 68 31.21 25.45 5.43
CA PRO A 68 31.09 26.86 5.09
C PRO A 68 30.88 27.09 3.58
N LEU A 69 31.46 26.25 2.72
CA LEU A 69 31.30 26.34 1.27
C LEU A 69 29.85 26.06 0.83
N VAL A 70 29.24 24.98 1.33
CA VAL A 70 27.84 24.63 1.04
C VAL A 70 26.90 25.75 1.49
N ARG A 71 27.12 26.31 2.69
CA ARG A 71 26.35 27.46 3.18
C ARG A 71 26.47 28.66 2.24
N CYS A 72 27.69 29.02 1.81
CA CYS A 72 27.90 30.14 0.90
C CYS A 72 27.26 29.91 -0.48
N ILE A 73 27.29 28.68 -1.01
CA ILE A 73 26.63 28.33 -2.28
C ILE A 73 25.12 28.61 -2.21
N PHE A 74 24.48 28.31 -1.08
CA PHE A 74 23.05 28.59 -0.89
C PHE A 74 22.72 30.05 -0.59
N MET A 75 23.67 30.81 -0.02
CA MET A 75 23.50 32.25 0.19
C MET A 75 23.56 33.06 -1.12
N TYR A 76 24.36 32.62 -2.09
CA TYR A 76 24.54 33.32 -3.36
C TYR A 76 23.47 32.97 -4.40
N LYS A 77 23.05 33.97 -5.18
CA LYS A 77 22.12 33.79 -6.31
C LYS A 77 22.80 32.99 -7.43
N GLN A 78 22.00 32.36 -8.30
CA GLN A 78 22.52 31.53 -9.41
C GLN A 78 23.47 32.29 -10.34
N GLU A 79 23.21 33.58 -10.59
CA GLU A 79 23.99 34.44 -11.50
C GLU A 79 25.21 35.12 -10.84
N ASP A 80 25.49 34.84 -9.57
CA ASP A 80 26.61 35.47 -8.86
C ASP A 80 27.93 34.76 -9.19
N ASP A 81 28.90 35.50 -9.72
CA ASP A 81 30.27 34.99 -9.98
C ASP A 81 30.84 34.29 -8.74
N LYS A 82 30.53 34.76 -7.53
CA LYS A 82 31.00 34.15 -6.27
C LYS A 82 30.49 32.73 -6.11
N ARG A 83 29.25 32.45 -6.53
CA ARG A 83 28.68 31.10 -6.50
C ARG A 83 29.45 30.16 -7.43
N GLU A 84 29.80 30.64 -8.62
CA GLU A 84 30.59 29.85 -9.57
C GLU A 84 31.97 29.52 -8.99
N HIS A 85 32.64 30.49 -8.36
CA HIS A 85 33.92 30.24 -7.67
C HIS A 85 33.76 29.21 -6.54
N CYS A 86 32.69 29.27 -5.75
CA CYS A 86 32.41 28.27 -4.71
C CYS A 86 32.18 26.86 -5.28
N LEU A 87 31.44 26.74 -6.39
CA LEU A 87 31.25 25.44 -7.07
C LEU A 87 32.59 24.88 -7.58
N ARG A 88 33.42 25.73 -8.19
CA ARG A 88 34.77 25.32 -8.63
C ARG A 88 35.66 24.90 -7.45
N ILE A 89 35.55 25.58 -6.30
CA ILE A 89 36.26 25.15 -5.07
C ILE A 89 35.79 23.74 -4.67
N LEU A 90 34.48 23.49 -4.66
CA LEU A 90 33.92 22.17 -4.29
C LEU A 90 34.47 21.06 -5.18
N ASP A 91 34.51 21.30 -6.49
CA ASP A 91 35.08 20.37 -7.47
C ASP A 91 36.57 20.11 -7.21
N GLN A 92 37.36 21.16 -6.94
CA GLN A 92 38.78 21.01 -6.63
C GLN A 92 39.02 20.24 -5.34
N LEU A 93 38.21 20.47 -4.31
CA LEU A 93 38.30 19.72 -3.04
C LEU A 93 38.01 18.23 -3.27
N ALA A 94 37.01 17.88 -4.09
CA ALA A 94 36.72 16.49 -4.46
C ALA A 94 37.92 15.79 -5.12
N GLN A 95 38.69 16.53 -5.93
CA GLN A 95 39.88 16.00 -6.60
C GLN A 95 41.10 15.92 -5.69
N LEU A 96 41.33 16.90 -4.82
CA LEU A 96 42.59 17.06 -4.09
C LEU A 96 42.59 16.48 -2.67
N CYS A 97 41.45 16.49 -1.98
CA CYS A 97 41.36 16.05 -0.59
C CYS A 97 41.54 14.53 -0.41
N ASN A 98 41.93 14.15 0.82
CA ASN A 98 41.89 12.76 1.27
C ASN A 98 40.44 12.25 1.20
N PRO A 99 40.19 11.16 0.45
CA PRO A 99 38.82 10.72 0.19
C PRO A 99 38.09 10.25 1.44
N LYS A 100 38.78 9.78 2.50
CA LYS A 100 38.12 9.31 3.73
C LYS A 100 37.49 10.46 4.51
N GLU A 101 38.26 11.51 4.80
CA GLU A 101 37.77 12.66 5.55
C GLU A 101 36.76 13.47 4.74
N LEU A 102 37.02 13.64 3.44
CA LEU A 102 36.10 14.35 2.58
C LEU A 102 34.75 13.62 2.45
N PHE A 103 34.76 12.29 2.34
CA PHE A 103 33.54 11.48 2.34
C PHE A 103 32.69 11.73 3.59
N LEU A 104 33.30 11.72 4.77
CA LEU A 104 32.60 11.99 6.03
C LEU A 104 32.06 13.42 6.08
N GLY A 105 32.85 14.41 5.68
CA GLY A 105 32.41 15.80 5.65
C GLY A 105 31.24 16.05 4.69
N LEU A 106 31.22 15.40 3.52
CA LEU A 106 30.10 15.47 2.58
C LEU A 106 28.83 14.80 3.14
N LEU A 107 28.99 13.62 3.74
CA LEU A 107 27.87 12.89 4.37
C LEU A 107 27.25 13.68 5.51
N GLU A 108 28.07 14.30 6.36
CA GLU A 108 27.62 15.13 7.47
C GLU A 108 26.73 16.29 6.98
N GLN A 109 27.05 16.92 5.84
CA GLN A 109 26.21 17.97 5.27
C GLN A 109 24.84 17.45 4.80
N ILE A 110 24.80 16.24 4.23
CA ILE A 110 23.54 15.59 3.85
C ILE A 110 22.73 15.27 5.11
N GLU A 111 23.37 14.72 6.14
CA GLU A 111 22.71 14.32 7.39
C GLU A 111 22.12 15.51 8.18
N GLN A 112 22.84 16.63 8.23
CA GLN A 112 22.44 17.82 8.97
C GLN A 112 21.35 18.65 8.26
N THR A 113 21.19 18.47 6.94
CA THR A 113 20.18 19.21 6.19
C THR A 113 18.79 18.66 6.50
N SER A 114 17.82 19.54 6.72
CA SER A 114 16.42 19.15 6.94
C SER A 114 15.45 20.12 6.26
N GLY A 115 14.20 19.70 6.08
CA GLY A 115 13.15 20.53 5.50
C GLY A 115 13.32 20.78 4.00
N GLU A 116 13.05 22.00 3.56
CA GLU A 116 12.94 22.33 2.12
C GLU A 116 14.27 22.29 1.35
N GLN A 117 15.42 22.27 2.05
CA GLN A 117 16.74 22.29 1.43
C GLN A 117 17.32 20.90 1.15
N VAL A 118 16.69 19.82 1.63
CA VAL A 118 17.24 18.45 1.53
C VAL A 118 17.61 18.08 0.09
N CYS A 119 16.67 18.19 -0.85
CA CYS A 119 16.94 17.82 -2.24
C CYS A 119 18.00 18.71 -2.88
N GLN A 120 18.04 20.00 -2.54
CA GLN A 120 19.05 20.93 -3.06
C GLN A 120 20.45 20.57 -2.57
N THR A 121 20.60 20.25 -1.28
CA THR A 121 21.88 19.79 -0.72
C THR A 121 22.30 18.45 -1.30
N VAL A 122 21.38 17.48 -1.39
CA VAL A 122 21.69 16.19 -2.01
C VAL A 122 22.17 16.40 -3.44
N MET A 123 21.40 17.10 -4.28
CA MET A 123 21.76 17.36 -5.68
C MET A 123 23.11 18.07 -5.83
N LEU A 124 23.42 19.05 -4.96
CA LEU A 124 24.71 19.73 -4.96
C LEU A 124 25.88 18.78 -4.67
N LEU A 125 25.68 17.81 -3.78
CA LEU A 125 26.75 16.97 -3.25
C LEU A 125 26.88 15.60 -3.94
N LEU A 126 25.94 15.19 -4.79
CA LEU A 126 25.97 13.89 -5.48
C LEU A 126 27.26 13.69 -6.30
N GLN A 127 27.63 14.65 -7.15
CA GLN A 127 28.80 14.52 -8.03
C GLN A 127 30.14 14.55 -7.24
N PRO A 128 30.35 15.45 -6.26
CA PRO A 128 31.52 15.40 -5.40
C PRO A 128 31.61 14.10 -4.61
N LEU A 129 30.48 13.63 -4.07
CA LEU A 129 30.42 12.37 -3.33
C LEU A 129 30.76 11.18 -4.22
N GLN A 130 30.24 11.12 -5.45
CA GLN A 130 30.54 10.04 -6.41
C GLN A 130 32.03 10.01 -6.74
N THR A 131 32.61 11.18 -7.01
CA THR A 131 34.06 11.32 -7.29
C THR A 131 34.90 10.79 -6.13
N VAL A 132 34.53 11.12 -4.90
CA VAL A 132 35.24 10.67 -3.69
C VAL A 132 35.10 9.16 -3.50
N LEU A 133 33.89 8.61 -3.66
CA LEU A 133 33.63 7.18 -3.53
C LEU A 133 34.38 6.35 -4.58
N LEU A 134 34.49 6.84 -5.82
CA LEU A 134 35.27 6.17 -6.87
C LEU A 134 36.78 6.16 -6.59
N LYS A 135 37.28 7.12 -5.80
CA LYS A 135 38.68 7.18 -5.35
C LYS A 135 38.97 6.29 -4.12
N LEU A 136 37.94 5.83 -3.39
CA LEU A 136 38.13 4.97 -2.23
C LEU A 136 38.58 3.57 -2.64
N GLN A 137 39.70 3.13 -2.08
CA GLN A 137 40.25 1.80 -2.32
C GLN A 137 39.72 0.75 -1.32
N ASN A 138 39.51 1.14 -0.06
CA ASN A 138 39.08 0.25 1.01
C ASN A 138 37.67 0.61 1.46
N LYS A 139 36.86 -0.40 1.83
CA LYS A 139 35.48 -0.25 2.33
C LYS A 139 34.55 0.51 1.37
N LYS A 140 34.83 0.46 0.06
CA LYS A 140 34.06 1.18 -0.95
C LYS A 140 32.58 0.77 -0.94
N ALA A 141 32.29 -0.53 -0.91
CA ALA A 141 30.93 -1.06 -0.83
C ALA A 141 30.16 -0.47 0.36
N TYR A 142 30.73 -0.56 1.56
CA TYR A 142 30.19 0.04 2.78
C TYR A 142 29.94 1.55 2.64
N SER A 143 30.90 2.31 2.08
CA SER A 143 30.76 3.75 1.90
C SER A 143 29.67 4.13 0.88
N VAL A 144 29.52 3.35 -0.20
CA VAL A 144 28.43 3.51 -1.17
C VAL A 144 27.08 3.20 -0.50
N GLY A 145 26.99 2.09 0.23
CA GLY A 145 25.79 1.71 0.99
C GLY A 145 25.38 2.77 2.00
N LEU A 146 26.32 3.28 2.78
CA LEU A 146 26.08 4.36 3.74
C LEU A 146 25.60 5.64 3.05
N SER A 147 26.17 5.99 1.89
CA SER A 147 25.76 7.15 1.10
C SER A 147 24.31 7.03 0.63
N LEU A 148 23.99 5.93 -0.05
CA LEU A 148 22.65 5.68 -0.57
C LEU A 148 21.63 5.59 0.56
N ALA A 149 21.99 4.92 1.67
CA ALA A 149 21.14 4.82 2.84
C ALA A 149 20.86 6.18 3.48
N MET A 150 21.87 7.03 3.65
CA MET A 150 21.73 8.38 4.22
C MET A 150 20.86 9.26 3.31
N ILE A 151 21.15 9.29 2.01
CA ILE A 151 20.36 10.05 1.04
C ILE A 151 18.90 9.63 1.09
N MET A 152 18.60 8.33 1.00
CA MET A 152 17.22 7.86 1.04
C MET A 152 16.52 8.16 2.37
N ASN A 153 17.26 8.09 3.50
CA ASN A 153 16.72 8.44 4.81
C ASN A 153 16.35 9.93 4.90
N GLN A 154 17.13 10.81 4.25
CA GLN A 154 16.84 12.25 4.19
C GLN A 154 15.67 12.58 3.24
N LEU A 155 15.49 11.79 2.17
CA LEU A 155 14.36 11.97 1.25
C LEU A 155 13.03 11.48 1.84
N THR A 156 13.04 10.43 2.67
CA THR A 156 11.82 9.78 3.19
C THR A 156 10.81 10.72 3.88
N PRO A 157 11.22 11.73 4.68
CA PRO A 157 10.29 12.67 5.31
C PRO A 157 9.58 13.62 4.33
N LEU A 158 10.04 13.72 3.09
CA LEU A 158 9.45 14.64 2.11
C LEU A 158 8.11 14.11 1.60
N PRO A 159 7.11 14.98 1.34
CA PRO A 159 5.85 14.55 0.74
C PRO A 159 6.07 14.13 -0.72
N VAL A 160 5.41 13.04 -1.13
CA VAL A 160 5.41 12.59 -2.53
C VAL A 160 4.36 13.39 -3.31
N PRO A 161 4.73 14.10 -4.38
CA PRO A 161 3.79 14.79 -5.27
C PRO A 161 2.73 13.82 -5.83
N TYR A 162 1.47 14.24 -5.76
CA TYR A 162 0.31 13.43 -6.17
C TYR A 162 -0.40 14.04 -7.38
N THR A 163 -0.61 15.35 -7.39
CA THR A 163 -1.32 16.02 -8.49
C THR A 163 -0.39 16.40 -9.63
N LYS A 164 -0.94 16.54 -10.84
CA LYS A 164 -0.23 17.06 -12.02
C LYS A 164 0.54 18.35 -11.70
N GLN A 165 -0.09 19.29 -10.99
CA GLN A 165 0.52 20.56 -10.61
C GLN A 165 1.70 20.36 -9.65
N GLN A 166 1.54 19.52 -8.63
CA GLN A 166 2.63 19.23 -7.68
C GLN A 166 3.83 18.58 -8.35
N ILE A 167 3.59 17.67 -9.30
CA ILE A 167 4.65 16.99 -10.06
C ILE A 167 5.38 17.98 -10.98
N GLN A 168 4.65 18.88 -11.64
CA GLN A 168 5.23 19.89 -12.53
C GLN A 168 6.01 20.97 -11.78
N GLU A 169 5.50 21.43 -10.65
CA GLU A 169 6.18 22.41 -9.81
C GLU A 169 7.39 21.81 -9.09
N ASP A 170 7.33 20.50 -8.74
CA ASP A 170 8.32 19.76 -7.95
C ASP A 170 8.94 20.65 -6.85
N LYS A 171 8.10 21.31 -6.06
CA LYS A 171 8.51 22.44 -5.19
C LYS A 171 9.69 22.09 -4.27
N LEU A 172 9.71 20.86 -3.76
CA LEU A 172 10.77 20.37 -2.88
C LEU A 172 11.89 19.63 -3.63
N GLY A 173 11.77 19.43 -4.95
CA GLY A 173 12.78 18.81 -5.79
C GLY A 173 12.87 17.29 -5.67
N LEU A 174 11.85 16.61 -5.11
CA LEU A 174 11.90 15.17 -4.85
C LEU A 174 11.99 14.39 -6.16
N CYS A 175 11.22 14.78 -7.19
CA CYS A 175 11.20 14.07 -8.46
C CYS A 175 12.56 14.14 -9.15
N GLN A 176 13.14 15.34 -9.23
CA GLN A 176 14.47 15.55 -9.80
C GLN A 176 15.57 14.84 -9.00
N CYS A 177 15.50 14.92 -7.67
CA CYS A 177 16.49 14.32 -6.78
C CYS A 177 16.50 12.79 -6.91
N CYS A 178 15.33 12.13 -6.93
CA CYS A 178 15.26 10.67 -7.10
C CYS A 178 15.95 10.21 -8.40
N ASN A 179 15.71 10.89 -9.52
CA ASN A 179 16.38 10.57 -10.79
C ASN A 179 17.89 10.80 -10.73
N ALA A 180 18.34 11.90 -10.11
CA ALA A 180 19.77 12.17 -9.93
C ALA A 180 20.46 11.13 -9.03
N VAL A 181 19.78 10.58 -8.02
CA VAL A 181 20.32 9.53 -7.14
C VAL A 181 20.52 8.21 -7.89
N VAL A 182 19.64 7.88 -8.84
CA VAL A 182 19.85 6.74 -9.75
C VAL A 182 21.07 6.96 -10.62
N ASP A 183 21.22 8.14 -11.22
CA ASP A 183 22.39 8.47 -12.03
C ASP A 183 23.69 8.39 -11.22
N PHE A 184 23.62 8.81 -9.95
CA PHE A 184 24.70 8.65 -8.98
C PHE A 184 25.08 7.17 -8.75
N ALA A 185 24.10 6.26 -8.72
CA ALA A 185 24.33 4.83 -8.49
C ALA A 185 24.92 4.10 -9.72
N LYS A 186 24.69 4.60 -10.94
CA LYS A 186 25.06 3.92 -12.21
C LYS A 186 26.50 3.40 -12.29
N PRO A 187 27.55 4.16 -11.91
CA PRO A 187 28.93 3.65 -11.97
C PRO A 187 29.17 2.42 -11.10
N PHE A 188 28.51 2.34 -9.94
CA PHE A 188 28.64 1.22 -9.00
C PHE A 188 27.86 -0.01 -9.47
N VAL A 189 26.70 0.21 -10.11
CA VAL A 189 25.96 -0.88 -10.78
C VAL A 189 26.80 -1.48 -11.92
N ASN A 190 27.39 -0.62 -12.76
CA ASN A 190 28.26 -1.06 -13.86
C ASN A 190 29.51 -1.83 -13.36
N GLU A 191 30.02 -1.50 -12.18
CA GLU A 191 31.12 -2.22 -11.54
C GLU A 191 30.70 -3.63 -11.14
N VAL A 192 29.54 -3.79 -10.50
CA VAL A 192 28.96 -5.10 -10.16
C VAL A 192 28.72 -5.95 -11.42
N VAL A 193 28.11 -5.37 -12.46
CA VAL A 193 27.83 -6.07 -13.73
C VAL A 193 29.13 -6.57 -14.36
N LYS A 194 30.16 -5.71 -14.48
CA LYS A 194 31.47 -6.10 -15.04
C LYS A 194 32.17 -7.18 -14.23
N ASN A 195 31.96 -7.22 -12.92
CA ASN A 195 32.56 -8.25 -12.05
C ASN A 195 31.85 -9.59 -12.23
N MET A 196 30.51 -9.60 -12.34
CA MET A 196 29.73 -10.79 -12.64
C MET A 196 30.14 -11.48 -13.95
N GLU A 197 30.56 -10.72 -14.97
CA GLU A 197 31.04 -11.25 -16.24
C GLU A 197 32.44 -11.90 -16.17
N LYS A 198 33.25 -11.55 -15.16
CA LYS A 198 34.70 -11.86 -15.13
C LYS A 198 35.11 -13.06 -14.26
N SER A 199 34.31 -13.48 -13.28
CA SER A 199 34.69 -14.58 -12.36
C SER A 199 33.50 -15.32 -11.74
N SER A 200 33.68 -16.63 -11.52
CA SER A 200 32.71 -17.53 -10.85
C SER A 200 32.90 -17.64 -9.33
N GLU A 201 33.94 -17.02 -8.76
CA GLU A 201 34.27 -17.15 -7.34
C GLU A 201 34.65 -15.79 -6.75
N TYR A 202 33.89 -15.40 -5.71
CA TYR A 202 34.08 -14.22 -4.87
C TYR A 202 34.06 -12.87 -5.60
N ASN A 203 32.90 -12.51 -6.15
CA ASN A 203 32.62 -11.13 -6.58
C ASN A 203 32.13 -10.27 -5.42
N ASP A 204 32.14 -8.95 -5.63
CA ASP A 204 31.75 -7.84 -4.76
C ASP A 204 30.30 -7.96 -4.22
N MET A 205 30.03 -9.02 -3.45
CA MET A 205 28.73 -9.35 -2.87
C MET A 205 28.27 -8.23 -1.93
N GLU A 206 29.22 -7.59 -1.23
CA GLU A 206 28.94 -6.44 -0.38
C GLU A 206 28.35 -5.27 -1.20
N LEU A 207 28.96 -4.88 -2.32
CA LEU A 207 28.42 -3.79 -3.14
C LEU A 207 27.06 -4.15 -3.75
N LYS A 208 26.91 -5.40 -4.21
CA LYS A 208 25.63 -5.91 -4.72
C LYS A 208 24.55 -5.83 -3.64
N GLU A 209 24.83 -6.26 -2.42
CA GLU A 209 23.90 -6.20 -1.28
C GLU A 209 23.50 -4.76 -0.95
N GLU A 210 24.45 -3.82 -0.95
CA GLU A 210 24.15 -2.40 -0.71
C GLU A 210 23.28 -1.79 -1.82
N LEU A 211 23.49 -2.17 -3.09
CA LEU A 211 22.64 -1.75 -4.21
C LEU A 211 21.22 -2.36 -4.11
N ILE A 212 21.08 -3.61 -3.66
CA ILE A 212 19.76 -4.21 -3.39
C ILE A 212 19.07 -3.41 -2.28
N LYS A 213 19.76 -3.11 -1.17
CA LYS A 213 19.19 -2.31 -0.07
C LYS A 213 18.71 -0.94 -0.57
N PHE A 214 19.48 -0.29 -1.44
CA PHE A 214 19.06 0.95 -2.10
C PHE A 214 17.79 0.78 -2.94
N CYS A 215 17.70 -0.26 -3.76
CA CYS A 215 16.51 -0.56 -4.56
C CYS A 215 15.29 -0.82 -3.66
N MET A 216 15.47 -1.61 -2.59
CA MET A 216 14.40 -1.91 -1.63
C MET A 216 13.92 -0.65 -0.90
N LYS A 217 14.82 0.25 -0.50
CA LYS A 217 14.44 1.56 0.05
C LYS A 217 13.67 2.40 -0.97
N SER A 218 14.12 2.44 -2.22
CA SER A 218 13.49 3.20 -3.32
C SER A 218 12.08 2.69 -3.66
N LEU A 219 11.88 1.37 -3.62
CA LEU A 219 10.58 0.71 -3.77
C LEU A 219 9.65 1.06 -2.60
N LYS A 220 10.15 1.04 -1.36
CA LYS A 220 9.37 1.41 -0.17
C LYS A 220 9.00 2.90 -0.17
N TYR A 221 9.92 3.76 -0.61
CA TYR A 221 9.73 5.19 -0.74
C TYR A 221 10.67 5.76 -1.81
N PRO A 222 10.19 6.62 -2.73
CA PRO A 222 8.82 7.14 -2.82
C PRO A 222 7.86 6.23 -3.61
N LEU A 223 8.34 5.15 -4.22
CA LEU A 223 7.56 4.42 -5.22
C LEU A 223 6.31 3.74 -4.68
N LEU A 224 6.26 3.36 -3.41
CA LEU A 224 5.05 2.77 -2.82
C LEU A 224 3.90 3.78 -2.71
N THR A 225 4.19 5.06 -2.48
CA THR A 225 3.17 6.11 -2.32
C THR A 225 2.93 6.92 -3.60
N ALA A 226 3.89 6.96 -4.53
CA ALA A 226 3.77 7.67 -5.79
C ALA A 226 2.63 7.11 -6.66
N GLN A 227 1.82 7.97 -7.28
CA GLN A 227 0.93 7.55 -8.36
C GLN A 227 1.70 7.47 -9.67
N LEU A 228 1.50 6.41 -10.43
CA LEU A 228 2.24 6.14 -11.68
C LEU A 228 1.35 6.16 -12.93
N GLU A 229 0.05 6.43 -12.75
CA GLU A 229 -0.90 6.56 -13.84
C GLU A 229 -0.51 7.72 -14.76
N GLN A 230 -0.69 7.51 -16.07
CA GLN A 230 -0.35 8.53 -17.05
C GLN A 230 -1.38 9.66 -16.98
N LEU A 231 -0.95 10.82 -16.48
CA LEU A 231 -1.78 12.02 -16.41
C LEU A 231 -1.79 12.72 -17.77
N GLU A 232 -2.96 13.13 -18.25
CA GLU A 232 -3.11 13.85 -19.52
C GLU A 232 -2.15 15.04 -19.61
N GLY A 233 -1.31 15.09 -20.64
CA GLY A 233 -0.37 16.17 -20.89
C GLY A 233 0.92 16.14 -20.04
N ILE A 234 1.27 15.01 -19.42
CA ILE A 234 2.63 14.71 -18.97
C ILE A 234 3.18 13.62 -19.90
N GLU A 235 4.19 13.95 -20.71
CA GLU A 235 4.84 13.00 -21.62
C GLU A 235 5.69 11.98 -20.85
N ASP A 236 6.51 12.44 -19.89
CA ASP A 236 7.38 11.60 -19.06
C ASP A 236 7.12 11.80 -17.56
N HIS A 237 6.48 10.82 -16.93
CA HIS A 237 6.21 10.85 -15.49
C HIS A 237 7.49 10.56 -14.69
N PRO A 238 7.99 11.47 -13.83
CA PRO A 238 9.30 11.31 -13.18
C PRO A 238 9.44 10.04 -12.35
N PHE A 239 8.40 9.64 -11.60
CA PHE A 239 8.42 8.40 -10.83
C PHE A 239 8.30 7.14 -11.70
N ARG A 240 7.82 7.23 -12.95
CA ARG A 240 7.87 6.08 -13.87
C ARG A 240 9.29 5.87 -14.40
N HIS A 241 10.00 6.97 -14.72
CA HIS A 241 11.43 6.90 -15.04
C HIS A 241 12.23 6.32 -13.87
N PHE A 242 12.04 6.86 -12.67
CA PHE A 242 12.69 6.34 -11.46
C PHE A 242 12.35 4.86 -11.22
N ALA A 243 11.09 4.44 -11.37
CA ALA A 243 10.70 3.04 -11.28
C ALA A 243 11.42 2.17 -12.32
N SER A 244 11.45 2.60 -13.59
CA SER A 244 12.14 1.88 -14.67
C SER A 244 13.60 1.63 -14.32
N GLU A 245 14.31 2.68 -13.90
CA GLU A 245 15.73 2.57 -13.59
C GLU A 245 15.98 1.67 -12.38
N ILE A 246 15.12 1.69 -11.35
CA ILE A 246 15.24 0.75 -10.21
C ILE A 246 15.05 -0.70 -10.67
N ILE A 247 14.08 -0.95 -11.55
CA ILE A 247 13.87 -2.28 -12.15
C ILE A 247 15.06 -2.69 -13.00
N ASP A 248 15.62 -1.78 -13.79
CA ASP A 248 16.80 -2.02 -14.62
C ASP A 248 18.04 -2.32 -13.77
N ILE A 249 18.25 -1.63 -12.65
CA ILE A 249 19.31 -1.95 -11.70
C ILE A 249 19.15 -3.38 -11.17
N LEU A 250 17.96 -3.74 -10.67
CA LEU A 250 17.67 -5.07 -10.15
C LEU A 250 17.84 -6.16 -11.22
N TRP A 251 17.46 -5.87 -12.46
CA TRP A 251 17.66 -6.77 -13.60
C TRP A 251 19.15 -6.97 -13.89
N ASN A 252 19.90 -5.87 -14.04
CA ASN A 252 21.31 -5.89 -14.40
C ASN A 252 22.18 -6.61 -13.35
N ILE A 253 21.85 -6.51 -12.07
CA ILE A 253 22.55 -7.22 -10.98
C ILE A 253 22.01 -8.65 -10.75
N GLY A 254 21.04 -9.11 -11.55
CA GLY A 254 20.50 -10.47 -11.52
C GLY A 254 19.53 -10.78 -10.37
N GLU A 255 18.94 -9.77 -9.73
CA GLU A 255 18.12 -9.93 -8.52
C GLU A 255 16.62 -9.70 -8.73
N LEU A 256 16.19 -9.20 -9.89
CA LEU A 256 14.78 -8.95 -10.17
C LEU A 256 13.89 -10.20 -10.01
N ILE A 257 14.24 -11.30 -10.70
CA ILE A 257 13.46 -12.55 -10.66
C ILE A 257 13.54 -13.22 -9.28
N PRO A 258 14.73 -13.38 -8.64
CA PRO A 258 14.82 -13.88 -7.28
C PRO A 258 13.90 -13.15 -6.31
N LEU A 259 13.91 -11.81 -6.31
CA LEU A 259 13.13 -10.97 -5.38
C LEU A 259 11.62 -11.14 -5.56
N VAL A 260 11.15 -11.21 -6.80
CA VAL A 260 9.72 -11.35 -7.13
C VAL A 260 9.15 -12.70 -6.67
N PHE A 261 9.98 -13.74 -6.65
CA PHE A 261 9.57 -15.09 -6.23
C PHE A 261 10.17 -15.54 -4.89
N VAL A 262 10.67 -14.62 -4.05
CA VAL A 262 11.29 -14.92 -2.74
C VAL A 262 10.43 -15.87 -1.90
N HIS A 263 9.11 -15.65 -1.91
CA HIS A 263 8.17 -16.37 -1.04
C HIS A 263 7.90 -17.82 -1.50
N HIS A 264 8.32 -18.18 -2.73
CA HIS A 264 8.13 -19.50 -3.33
C HIS A 264 9.42 -20.32 -3.42
N LYS A 265 10.57 -19.75 -3.04
CA LYS A 265 11.76 -20.55 -2.78
C LYS A 265 11.51 -21.32 -1.48
N GLY A 266 11.19 -22.61 -1.61
CA GLY A 266 11.16 -23.53 -0.48
C GLY A 266 12.41 -23.36 0.38
N LYS A 267 12.24 -23.45 1.70
CA LYS A 267 13.30 -23.35 2.72
C LYS A 267 14.61 -23.95 2.20
N GLY A 268 15.54 -23.10 1.78
CA GLY A 268 16.88 -23.52 1.43
C GLY A 268 17.61 -24.02 2.69
N PRO A 269 18.59 -24.93 2.57
CA PRO A 269 19.12 -25.69 3.71
C PRO A 269 20.00 -24.88 4.68
N HIS A 270 20.18 -23.58 4.47
CA HIS A 270 21.29 -22.86 5.10
C HIS A 270 20.93 -21.41 5.48
N TRP A 271 20.00 -21.21 6.40
CA TRP A 271 19.83 -19.93 7.10
C TRP A 271 19.39 -20.20 8.55
N GLU A 272 20.36 -20.58 9.39
CA GLU A 272 20.24 -20.59 10.84
C GLU A 272 20.30 -19.13 11.33
N ASP A 273 19.15 -18.44 11.37
CA ASP A 273 18.87 -17.33 12.29
C ASP A 273 17.47 -16.76 12.01
N GLN A 274 16.48 -17.38 12.65
CA GLN A 274 15.06 -17.18 12.35
C GLN A 274 14.51 -15.80 12.81
N GLU A 275 15.09 -15.18 13.85
CA GLU A 275 14.59 -13.93 14.44
C GLU A 275 15.08 -12.67 13.70
N PHE A 276 16.31 -12.65 13.17
CA PHE A 276 16.84 -11.52 12.38
C PHE A 276 16.23 -11.49 10.97
N ALA A 277 16.04 -12.66 10.36
CA ALA A 277 15.41 -12.77 9.04
C ALA A 277 13.95 -12.28 9.05
N ASP A 278 13.20 -12.45 10.14
CA ASP A 278 11.80 -12.03 10.22
C ASP A 278 11.61 -10.51 10.37
N ILE A 279 12.58 -9.78 10.94
CA ILE A 279 12.57 -8.31 11.04
C ILE A 279 12.92 -7.68 9.69
N GLU A 280 13.89 -8.23 8.96
CA GLU A 280 14.26 -7.78 7.61
C GLU A 280 13.18 -8.15 6.57
N ARG A 281 12.53 -9.31 6.72
CA ARG A 281 11.41 -9.77 5.87
C ARG A 281 10.12 -8.96 6.08
N LYS A 282 9.84 -8.50 7.32
CA LYS A 282 8.75 -7.52 7.56
C LYS A 282 9.07 -6.13 7.03
N ASN A 283 10.31 -5.67 7.17
CA ASN A 283 10.72 -4.35 6.67
C ASN A 283 10.78 -4.26 5.14
N SER A 284 10.95 -5.39 4.45
CA SER A 284 10.97 -5.52 2.99
C SER A 284 9.63 -5.88 2.34
N ALA A 285 8.61 -6.27 3.12
CA ALA A 285 7.30 -6.65 2.59
C ALA A 285 6.66 -5.53 1.75
N ASP A 286 6.74 -4.28 2.23
CA ASP A 286 6.29 -3.08 1.51
C ASP A 286 7.02 -2.92 0.16
N SER A 287 8.34 -3.07 0.15
CA SER A 287 9.17 -2.96 -1.05
C SER A 287 8.85 -4.05 -2.07
N LEU A 288 8.71 -5.30 -1.62
CA LEU A 288 8.38 -6.43 -2.48
C LEU A 288 6.96 -6.31 -3.03
N ALA A 289 6.02 -5.80 -2.24
CA ALA A 289 4.67 -5.54 -2.71
C ALA A 289 4.63 -4.41 -3.75
N CYS A 290 5.43 -3.36 -3.56
CA CYS A 290 5.63 -2.33 -4.58
C CYS A 290 6.24 -2.92 -5.86
N LEU A 291 7.28 -3.75 -5.74
CA LEU A 291 7.93 -4.42 -6.87
C LEU A 291 6.93 -5.28 -7.66
N SER A 292 6.14 -6.08 -6.94
CA SER A 292 5.07 -6.89 -7.52
C SER A 292 4.05 -6.03 -8.27
N TYR A 293 3.58 -4.92 -7.68
CA TYR A 293 2.70 -3.97 -8.34
C TYR A 293 3.31 -3.39 -9.63
N LEU A 294 4.58 -2.94 -9.57
CA LEU A 294 5.26 -2.37 -10.75
C LEU A 294 5.32 -3.37 -11.92
N ILE A 295 5.56 -4.64 -11.63
CA ILE A 295 5.72 -5.67 -12.66
C ILE A 295 4.37 -6.15 -13.18
N PHE A 296 3.45 -6.51 -12.27
CA PHE A 296 2.23 -7.23 -12.65
C PHE A 296 1.03 -6.33 -12.95
N ALA A 297 1.01 -5.10 -12.41
CA ALA A 297 -0.05 -4.12 -12.67
C ALA A 297 0.42 -2.99 -13.61
N GLN A 298 1.66 -2.53 -13.48
CA GLN A 298 2.20 -1.44 -14.31
C GLN A 298 3.07 -1.91 -15.48
N HIS A 299 3.31 -3.22 -15.59
CA HIS A 299 4.01 -3.87 -16.70
C HIS A 299 5.47 -3.41 -16.90
N PHE A 300 6.14 -2.95 -15.85
CA PHE A 300 7.58 -2.71 -15.91
C PHE A 300 8.35 -4.03 -16.02
N GLY A 301 9.29 -4.11 -16.98
CA GLY A 301 10.18 -5.26 -17.12
C GLY A 301 9.49 -6.57 -17.53
N VAL A 302 8.25 -6.55 -18.05
CA VAL A 302 7.51 -7.77 -18.42
C VAL A 302 8.23 -8.58 -19.51
N GLN A 303 8.97 -7.92 -20.39
CA GLN A 303 9.82 -8.57 -21.40
C GLN A 303 10.89 -9.50 -20.80
N CYS A 304 11.25 -9.29 -19.54
CA CYS A 304 12.26 -10.07 -18.82
C CYS A 304 11.67 -11.32 -18.14
N PHE A 305 10.34 -11.45 -18.09
CA PHE A 305 9.67 -12.55 -17.40
C PHE A 305 9.39 -13.75 -18.32
N PRO A 306 9.69 -14.98 -17.87
CA PRO A 306 9.28 -16.18 -18.58
C PRO A 306 7.76 -16.23 -18.80
N VAL A 307 7.33 -16.39 -20.05
CA VAL A 307 5.90 -16.49 -20.45
C VAL A 307 5.24 -17.81 -19.97
N VAL A 308 6.01 -18.73 -19.40
CA VAL A 308 5.58 -20.08 -19.00
C VAL A 308 4.80 -20.14 -17.68
N PHE A 309 4.66 -19.04 -16.95
CA PHE A 309 3.94 -19.04 -15.67
C PHE A 309 2.43 -19.03 -15.86
N SER A 310 1.73 -19.99 -15.23
CA SER A 310 0.27 -20.01 -15.25
C SER A 310 -0.30 -18.82 -14.47
N PRO A 311 -1.46 -18.26 -14.89
CA PRO A 311 -2.11 -17.17 -14.17
C PRO A 311 -2.38 -17.48 -12.69
N SER A 312 -2.79 -18.71 -12.37
CA SER A 312 -3.04 -19.15 -10.99
C SER A 312 -1.76 -19.19 -10.14
N TYR A 313 -0.62 -19.55 -10.74
CA TYR A 313 0.67 -19.49 -10.05
C TYR A 313 1.08 -18.04 -9.76
N LEU A 314 0.90 -17.13 -10.73
CA LEU A 314 1.20 -15.72 -10.53
C LEU A 314 0.28 -15.09 -9.47
N LEU A 315 -1.01 -15.44 -9.45
CA LEU A 315 -1.91 -15.02 -8.38
C LEU A 315 -1.37 -15.48 -7.03
N LEU A 316 -1.04 -16.78 -6.90
CA LEU A 316 -0.46 -17.35 -5.69
C LEU A 316 0.81 -16.62 -5.23
N CYS A 317 1.70 -16.25 -6.14
CA CYS A 317 2.89 -15.45 -5.82
C CYS A 317 2.56 -14.06 -5.27
N ASN A 318 1.49 -13.46 -5.76
CA ASN A 318 1.14 -12.09 -5.42
C ASN A 318 0.18 -11.96 -4.24
N MET A 319 -0.46 -13.04 -3.77
CA MET A 319 -1.44 -12.96 -2.67
C MET A 319 -0.87 -12.37 -1.38
N THR A 320 0.36 -12.73 -0.99
CA THR A 320 1.00 -12.13 0.20
C THR A 320 1.25 -10.63 0.02
N HIS A 321 1.63 -10.21 -1.19
CA HIS A 321 1.86 -8.80 -1.52
C HIS A 321 0.56 -8.00 -1.56
N ILE A 322 -0.51 -8.58 -2.11
CA ILE A 322 -1.86 -8.01 -2.10
C ILE A 322 -2.31 -7.83 -0.64
N GLU A 323 -2.14 -8.84 0.22
CA GLU A 323 -2.51 -8.76 1.64
C GLU A 323 -1.78 -7.62 2.35
N VAL A 324 -0.48 -7.43 2.09
CA VAL A 324 0.32 -6.32 2.64
C VAL A 324 -0.25 -4.96 2.24
N LEU A 325 -0.62 -4.78 0.96
CA LEU A 325 -1.13 -3.51 0.45
C LEU A 325 -2.56 -3.22 0.92
N LEU A 326 -3.44 -4.23 0.97
CA LEU A 326 -4.84 -4.05 1.37
C LEU A 326 -5.02 -3.77 2.88
N LYS A 327 -4.02 -4.09 3.70
CA LYS A 327 -4.00 -3.74 5.15
C LYS A 327 -3.66 -2.29 5.43
N ARG A 328 -3.23 -1.53 4.42
CA ARG A 328 -2.87 -0.12 4.52
C ARG A 328 -4.11 0.79 4.56
N THR A 329 -3.94 2.05 4.93
CA THR A 329 -5.03 3.03 4.99
C THR A 329 -4.81 4.20 4.03
N GLU A 330 -3.58 4.37 3.56
CA GLU A 330 -3.19 5.37 2.58
C GLU A 330 -3.85 5.08 1.22
N GLU A 331 -4.57 6.06 0.65
CA GLU A 331 -5.28 5.94 -0.63
C GLU A 331 -4.40 5.40 -1.76
N SER A 332 -3.21 5.97 -1.92
CA SER A 332 -2.25 5.59 -2.97
C SER A 332 -1.80 4.13 -2.83
N VAL A 333 -1.64 3.64 -1.60
CA VAL A 333 -1.13 2.28 -1.34
C VAL A 333 -2.26 1.26 -1.49
N LEU A 334 -3.44 1.59 -0.97
CA LEU A 334 -4.66 0.80 -1.15
C LEU A 334 -5.02 0.65 -2.63
N SER A 335 -4.90 1.72 -3.43
CA SER A 335 -5.15 1.65 -4.88
C SER A 335 -4.29 0.58 -5.53
N LYS A 336 -2.99 0.57 -5.22
CA LYS A 336 -2.04 -0.39 -5.77
C LYS A 336 -2.35 -1.83 -5.39
N GLY A 337 -2.81 -2.07 -4.16
CA GLY A 337 -3.26 -3.38 -3.72
C GLY A 337 -4.45 -3.88 -4.53
N LEU A 338 -5.44 -3.00 -4.75
CA LEU A 338 -6.62 -3.30 -5.56
C LEU A 338 -6.24 -3.51 -7.03
N ASP A 339 -5.41 -2.64 -7.62
CA ASP A 339 -4.92 -2.73 -9.00
C ASP A 339 -4.13 -4.02 -9.26
N LEU A 340 -3.24 -4.38 -8.34
CA LEU A 340 -2.46 -5.61 -8.41
C LEU A 340 -3.36 -6.83 -8.38
N PHE A 341 -4.35 -6.83 -7.47
CA PHE A 341 -5.27 -7.96 -7.36
C PHE A 341 -6.15 -8.08 -8.60
N GLU A 342 -6.74 -6.98 -9.06
CA GLU A 342 -7.54 -6.91 -10.28
C GLU A 342 -6.73 -7.39 -11.50
N SER A 343 -5.49 -6.90 -11.67
CA SER A 343 -4.61 -7.29 -12.77
C SER A 343 -4.27 -8.79 -12.75
N CYS A 344 -4.07 -9.38 -11.57
CA CYS A 344 -3.85 -10.82 -11.46
C CYS A 344 -5.10 -11.62 -11.85
N LEU A 345 -6.29 -11.18 -11.43
CA LEU A 345 -7.54 -11.89 -11.69
C LEU A 345 -8.00 -11.76 -13.14
N LEU A 346 -7.83 -10.60 -13.78
CA LEU A 346 -8.23 -10.38 -15.17
C LEU A 346 -7.49 -11.30 -16.17
N ARG A 347 -6.33 -11.85 -15.77
CA ARG A 347 -5.57 -12.83 -16.56
C ARG A 347 -6.11 -14.25 -16.45
N MET A 348 -7.09 -14.50 -15.59
CA MET A 348 -7.66 -15.81 -15.33
C MET A 348 -9.02 -15.99 -16.00
N GLU A 349 -9.29 -17.20 -16.48
CA GLU A 349 -10.62 -17.59 -16.94
C GLU A 349 -11.56 -17.83 -15.75
N ASP A 350 -12.86 -17.60 -15.93
CA ASP A 350 -13.84 -17.85 -14.88
C ASP A 350 -13.95 -19.35 -14.58
N ASN A 351 -14.13 -19.69 -13.30
CA ASN A 351 -14.15 -21.07 -12.80
C ASN A 351 -12.84 -21.86 -12.97
N SER A 352 -11.70 -21.20 -13.23
CA SER A 352 -10.40 -21.86 -13.41
C SER A 352 -9.57 -21.99 -12.12
N LEU A 353 -9.88 -21.21 -11.08
CA LEU A 353 -9.18 -21.23 -9.80
C LEU A 353 -9.76 -22.34 -8.90
N LEU A 354 -8.94 -23.33 -8.57
CA LEU A 354 -9.39 -24.52 -7.84
C LEU A 354 -9.58 -24.26 -6.34
N HIS A 355 -10.52 -24.97 -5.72
CA HIS A 355 -10.85 -24.82 -4.30
C HIS A 355 -9.66 -24.99 -3.34
N HIS A 356 -8.66 -25.83 -3.65
CA HIS A 356 -7.51 -26.08 -2.77
C HIS A 356 -6.68 -24.82 -2.48
N TYR A 357 -6.78 -23.78 -3.31
CA TYR A 357 -6.14 -22.50 -3.01
C TYR A 357 -6.71 -21.85 -1.74
N LEU A 358 -7.96 -22.14 -1.35
CA LEU A 358 -8.57 -21.65 -0.12
C LEU A 358 -8.00 -22.31 1.15
N GLU A 359 -7.19 -23.37 1.03
CA GLU A 359 -6.42 -23.91 2.16
C GLU A 359 -5.27 -22.97 2.56
N LEU A 360 -4.87 -22.07 1.65
CA LEU A 360 -3.83 -21.09 1.90
C LEU A 360 -4.40 -19.86 2.61
N ARG A 361 -3.73 -19.44 3.68
CA ARG A 361 -4.14 -18.32 4.54
C ARG A 361 -4.47 -17.05 3.75
N ASP A 362 -3.63 -16.69 2.79
CA ASP A 362 -3.78 -15.41 2.08
C ASP A 362 -5.05 -15.39 1.23
N PHE A 363 -5.51 -16.54 0.70
CA PHE A 363 -6.76 -16.67 -0.06
C PHE A 363 -8.01 -16.56 0.80
N ILE A 364 -7.89 -16.70 2.13
CA ILE A 364 -8.97 -16.44 3.09
C ILE A 364 -8.89 -15.01 3.61
N ASN A 365 -7.69 -14.52 3.91
CA ASN A 365 -7.47 -13.21 4.51
C ASN A 365 -7.74 -12.05 3.54
N VAL A 366 -7.27 -12.14 2.29
CA VAL A 366 -7.41 -11.07 1.30
C VAL A 366 -8.89 -10.72 1.03
N PRO A 367 -9.82 -11.68 0.86
CA PRO A 367 -11.25 -11.37 0.78
C PRO A 367 -11.81 -10.68 2.03
N GLN A 368 -11.33 -11.03 3.23
CA GLN A 368 -11.74 -10.35 4.46
C GLN A 368 -11.21 -8.91 4.51
N ASP A 369 -9.99 -8.68 4.02
CA ASP A 369 -9.43 -7.32 3.91
C ASP A 369 -10.19 -6.50 2.85
N LEU A 370 -10.64 -7.10 1.74
CA LEU A 370 -11.58 -6.45 0.82
C LEU A 370 -12.89 -6.05 1.51
N VAL A 371 -13.47 -6.94 2.32
CA VAL A 371 -14.68 -6.64 3.11
C VAL A 371 -14.46 -5.46 4.07
N LYS A 372 -13.30 -5.40 4.74
CA LYS A 372 -12.94 -4.24 5.58
C LYS A 372 -12.87 -2.96 4.76
N ILE A 373 -12.24 -2.99 3.57
CA ILE A 373 -12.20 -1.84 2.68
C ILE A 373 -13.62 -1.43 2.27
N MET A 374 -14.46 -2.38 1.85
CA MET A 374 -15.84 -2.12 1.41
C MET A 374 -16.72 -1.48 2.49
N THR A 375 -16.41 -1.68 3.77
CA THR A 375 -17.26 -1.27 4.90
C THR A 375 -16.67 -0.12 5.72
N LEU A 376 -15.35 -0.03 5.82
CA LEU A 376 -14.65 0.91 6.72
C LEU A 376 -13.85 1.98 5.98
N CYS A 377 -13.52 1.81 4.71
CA CYS A 377 -12.73 2.79 3.97
C CYS A 377 -13.54 4.09 3.76
N PRO A 378 -13.00 5.29 4.06
CA PRO A 378 -13.73 6.55 3.91
C PRO A 378 -14.03 6.89 2.44
N MET A 379 -13.20 6.40 1.50
CA MET A 379 -13.25 6.74 0.08
C MET A 379 -14.25 5.85 -0.67
N GLU A 380 -15.33 6.44 -1.19
CA GLU A 380 -16.41 5.68 -1.85
C GLU A 380 -15.94 4.91 -3.10
N HIS A 381 -15.09 5.52 -3.92
CA HIS A 381 -14.58 4.87 -5.14
C HIS A 381 -13.76 3.62 -4.79
N MET A 382 -12.98 3.65 -3.70
CA MET A 382 -12.27 2.47 -3.17
C MET A 382 -13.22 1.38 -2.68
N ARG A 383 -14.27 1.76 -1.93
CA ARG A 383 -15.29 0.80 -1.49
C ARG A 383 -15.94 0.08 -2.66
N LYS A 384 -16.33 0.82 -3.70
CA LYS A 384 -16.92 0.27 -4.94
C LYS A 384 -15.94 -0.64 -5.69
N LYS A 385 -14.69 -0.21 -5.85
CA LYS A 385 -13.65 -1.01 -6.51
C LYS A 385 -13.39 -2.32 -5.77
N SER A 386 -13.30 -2.28 -4.44
CA SER A 386 -13.14 -3.47 -3.60
C SER A 386 -14.28 -4.47 -3.77
N LEU A 387 -15.54 -4.00 -3.82
CA LEU A 387 -16.70 -4.86 -4.10
C LEU A 387 -16.61 -5.52 -5.48
N ASN A 388 -16.21 -4.77 -6.51
CA ASN A 388 -16.07 -5.31 -7.86
C ASN A 388 -14.96 -6.39 -7.93
N ILE A 389 -13.84 -6.16 -7.25
CA ILE A 389 -12.74 -7.12 -7.18
C ILE A 389 -13.14 -8.37 -6.39
N LEU A 390 -13.91 -8.22 -5.31
CA LEU A 390 -14.46 -9.37 -4.58
C LEU A 390 -15.34 -10.24 -5.49
N GLN A 391 -16.19 -9.61 -6.31
CA GLN A 391 -16.99 -10.36 -7.30
C GLN A 391 -16.11 -11.05 -8.34
N LEU A 392 -15.13 -10.34 -8.89
CA LEU A 392 -14.19 -10.92 -9.84
C LEU A 392 -13.47 -12.13 -9.26
N PHE A 393 -13.04 -12.06 -7.99
CA PHE A 393 -12.41 -13.16 -7.27
C PHE A 393 -13.34 -14.36 -7.09
N ILE A 394 -14.61 -14.11 -6.72
CA ILE A 394 -15.65 -15.15 -6.64
C ILE A 394 -15.82 -15.84 -8.00
N ASP A 395 -15.88 -15.07 -9.09
CA ASP A 395 -16.11 -15.59 -10.43
C ASP A 395 -14.98 -16.50 -10.92
N LYS A 396 -13.73 -16.27 -10.45
CA LYS A 396 -12.57 -17.10 -10.82
C LYS A 396 -12.60 -18.49 -10.18
N PHE A 397 -13.20 -18.67 -9.00
CA PHE A 397 -13.23 -19.99 -8.36
C PHE A 397 -14.10 -21.01 -9.06
N ASP A 398 -13.72 -22.28 -9.02
CA ASP A 398 -14.58 -23.41 -9.31
C ASP A 398 -15.81 -23.46 -8.37
N THR A 399 -16.76 -24.37 -8.65
CA THR A 399 -18.02 -24.44 -7.89
C THR A 399 -17.81 -24.77 -6.42
N GLU A 400 -16.87 -25.66 -6.12
CA GLU A 400 -16.49 -26.02 -4.74
C GLU A 400 -15.82 -24.85 -4.00
N GLY A 401 -14.94 -24.13 -4.68
CA GLY A 401 -14.25 -22.96 -4.16
C GLY A 401 -15.24 -21.84 -3.84
N LYS A 402 -16.20 -21.56 -4.74
CA LYS A 402 -17.28 -20.60 -4.48
C LYS A 402 -18.08 -20.98 -3.24
N TYR A 403 -18.51 -22.23 -3.13
CA TYR A 403 -19.25 -22.72 -1.96
C TYR A 403 -18.47 -22.53 -0.66
N THR A 404 -17.19 -22.89 -0.66
CA THR A 404 -16.30 -22.78 0.50
C THR A 404 -16.06 -21.32 0.88
N LEU A 405 -15.81 -20.46 -0.10
CA LEU A 405 -15.61 -19.02 0.11
C LEU A 405 -16.88 -18.36 0.65
N PHE A 406 -18.06 -18.67 0.12
CA PHE A 406 -19.32 -18.13 0.63
C PHE A 406 -19.57 -18.52 2.08
N ARG A 407 -19.31 -19.77 2.46
CA ARG A 407 -19.39 -20.20 3.86
C ARG A 407 -18.44 -19.43 4.76
N CYS A 408 -17.22 -19.18 4.30
CA CYS A 408 -16.25 -18.40 5.04
C CYS A 408 -16.77 -16.98 5.26
N LEU A 409 -17.13 -16.27 4.19
CA LEU A 409 -17.56 -14.87 4.25
C LEU A 409 -18.85 -14.67 5.07
N LEU A 410 -19.82 -15.59 4.99
CA LEU A 410 -21.01 -15.56 5.83
C LEU A 410 -20.71 -15.74 7.33
N LYS A 411 -19.61 -16.40 7.68
CA LYS A 411 -19.20 -16.59 9.08
C LYS A 411 -18.30 -15.46 9.60
N THR A 412 -17.61 -14.74 8.72
CA THR A 412 -16.55 -13.80 9.13
C THR A 412 -16.84 -12.33 8.85
N SER A 413 -17.76 -11.98 7.93
CA SER A 413 -17.94 -10.58 7.50
C SER A 413 -18.68 -9.69 8.51
N SER A 414 -19.58 -10.26 9.33
CA SER A 414 -20.34 -9.56 10.38
C SER A 414 -21.04 -8.26 9.90
N HIS A 415 -21.31 -8.14 8.60
CA HIS A 415 -21.89 -6.94 7.99
C HIS A 415 -23.06 -7.36 7.08
N ALA A 416 -24.28 -7.02 7.49
CA ALA A 416 -25.52 -7.49 6.86
C ALA A 416 -25.60 -7.22 5.35
N GLY A 417 -25.13 -6.05 4.88
CA GLY A 417 -25.09 -5.74 3.45
C GLY A 417 -24.13 -6.60 2.64
N VAL A 418 -23.01 -7.03 3.23
CA VAL A 418 -22.03 -7.91 2.58
C VAL A 418 -22.57 -9.34 2.57
N GLU A 419 -23.12 -9.80 3.69
CA GLU A 419 -23.78 -11.10 3.78
C GLU A 419 -24.95 -11.19 2.80
N GLY A 420 -25.76 -10.14 2.66
CA GLY A 420 -26.81 -10.03 1.66
C GLY A 420 -26.29 -10.13 0.22
N TYR A 421 -25.13 -9.53 -0.06
CA TYR A 421 -24.45 -9.66 -1.36
C TYR A 421 -23.95 -11.09 -1.63
N ILE A 422 -23.43 -11.78 -0.62
CA ILE A 422 -23.03 -13.19 -0.73
C ILE A 422 -24.26 -14.09 -0.95
N ILE A 423 -25.37 -13.82 -0.25
CA ILE A 423 -26.63 -14.56 -0.44
C ILE A 423 -27.16 -14.39 -1.88
N LYS A 424 -27.02 -13.20 -2.47
CA LYS A 424 -27.34 -12.98 -3.88
C LYS A 424 -26.48 -13.87 -4.79
N ASN A 425 -25.17 -13.93 -4.55
CA ASN A 425 -24.26 -14.80 -5.31
C ASN A 425 -24.61 -16.29 -5.16
N ILE A 426 -25.00 -16.73 -3.95
CA ILE A 426 -25.48 -18.09 -3.70
C ILE A 426 -26.71 -18.39 -4.56
N LYS A 427 -27.69 -17.48 -4.58
CA LYS A 427 -28.89 -17.60 -5.43
C LYS A 427 -28.53 -17.76 -6.91
N ASP A 428 -27.55 -16.99 -7.40
CA ASP A 428 -27.11 -17.03 -8.79
C ASP A 428 -26.41 -18.37 -9.11
N GLN A 429 -25.62 -18.92 -8.18
CA GLN A 429 -25.04 -20.27 -8.34
C GLN A 429 -26.08 -21.39 -8.32
N ILE A 430 -27.10 -21.29 -7.47
CA ILE A 430 -28.25 -22.22 -7.47
C ILE A 430 -28.98 -22.14 -8.82
N HIS A 431 -29.20 -20.94 -9.35
CA HIS A 431 -29.83 -20.77 -10.66
C HIS A 431 -29.02 -21.46 -11.77
N LEU A 432 -27.70 -21.31 -11.77
CA LEU A 432 -26.83 -21.99 -12.72
C LEU A 432 -26.86 -23.52 -12.56
N ALA A 433 -26.87 -24.02 -11.33
CA ALA A 433 -26.95 -25.45 -11.05
C ALA A 433 -28.28 -26.08 -11.51
N LEU A 434 -29.39 -25.35 -11.41
CA LEU A 434 -30.71 -25.83 -11.84
C LEU A 434 -30.95 -25.68 -13.36
N THR A 435 -30.13 -24.92 -14.09
CA THR A 435 -30.34 -24.62 -15.52
C THR A 435 -29.36 -25.30 -16.45
N LYS A 436 -28.17 -25.68 -15.98
CA LYS A 436 -27.16 -26.35 -16.80
C LYS A 436 -27.21 -27.86 -16.58
N GLU A 437 -27.04 -28.64 -17.65
CA GLU A 437 -26.97 -30.12 -17.63
C GLU A 437 -25.70 -30.70 -16.95
N TYR A 438 -24.92 -29.88 -16.23
CA TYR A 438 -23.72 -30.34 -15.53
C TYR A 438 -24.02 -30.50 -14.03
N ASP A 439 -23.60 -31.63 -13.45
CA ASP A 439 -23.77 -32.00 -12.03
C ASP A 439 -23.04 -31.01 -11.09
N ASN A 440 -23.60 -29.83 -10.86
CA ASN A 440 -23.15 -28.93 -9.79
C ASN A 440 -23.81 -29.34 -8.48
N ILE A 441 -23.21 -30.34 -7.83
CA ILE A 441 -23.69 -30.90 -6.56
C ILE A 441 -23.55 -29.93 -5.37
N TRP A 442 -22.71 -28.89 -5.49
CA TRP A 442 -22.37 -28.00 -4.37
C TRP A 442 -23.48 -26.99 -4.04
N PHE A 443 -24.33 -26.67 -5.02
CA PHE A 443 -25.45 -25.75 -4.88
C PHE A 443 -26.81 -26.44 -5.06
N THR A 444 -26.85 -27.76 -4.83
CA THR A 444 -28.07 -28.59 -4.78
C THR A 444 -28.00 -29.54 -3.58
N GLY A 445 -29.11 -30.23 -3.30
CA GLY A 445 -29.20 -31.25 -2.26
C GLY A 445 -28.59 -30.88 -0.89
N HIS A 446 -27.85 -31.82 -0.31
CA HIS A 446 -27.35 -31.71 1.07
C HIS A 446 -26.31 -30.60 1.29
N HIS A 447 -25.48 -30.30 0.28
CA HIS A 447 -24.51 -29.21 0.36
C HIS A 447 -25.24 -27.86 0.44
N LEU A 448 -26.23 -27.65 -0.43
CA LEU A 448 -27.07 -26.45 -0.40
C LEU A 448 -27.80 -26.32 0.94
N ILE A 449 -28.44 -27.37 1.44
CA ILE A 449 -29.14 -27.35 2.75
C ILE A 449 -28.21 -26.82 3.84
N SER A 450 -26.98 -27.32 3.90
CA SER A 450 -26.05 -26.92 4.94
C SER A 450 -25.56 -25.46 4.77
N LEU A 451 -25.64 -24.90 3.56
CA LEU A 451 -25.39 -23.48 3.30
C LEU A 451 -26.61 -22.63 3.68
N LEU A 452 -27.82 -23.11 3.38
CA LEU A 452 -29.08 -22.49 3.79
C LEU A 452 -29.21 -22.40 5.32
N ASP A 453 -28.69 -23.37 6.07
CA ASP A 453 -28.63 -23.30 7.53
C ASP A 453 -27.86 -22.07 8.05
N LEU A 454 -26.91 -21.52 7.28
CA LEU A 454 -26.20 -20.27 7.61
C LEU A 454 -26.97 -19.01 7.15
N VAL A 455 -27.70 -19.13 6.04
CA VAL A 455 -28.39 -17.99 5.41
C VAL A 455 -29.75 -17.72 6.07
N LEU A 456 -30.49 -18.78 6.36
CA LEU A 456 -31.84 -18.78 6.94
C LEU A 456 -31.75 -18.94 8.46
N SER A 457 -30.96 -18.07 9.10
CA SER A 457 -30.76 -18.06 10.55
C SER A 457 -30.87 -16.64 11.08
N LEU A 458 -31.51 -16.49 12.24
CA LEU A 458 -31.53 -15.25 13.01
C LEU A 458 -30.58 -15.40 14.22
N PRO A 459 -29.53 -14.56 14.36
CA PRO A 459 -28.51 -14.70 15.42
C PRO A 459 -29.10 -14.81 16.84
N GLU A 460 -30.14 -14.03 17.12
CA GLU A 460 -30.80 -13.95 18.44
C GLU A 460 -32.27 -14.38 18.33
N GLY A 461 -32.62 -15.17 17.31
CA GLY A 461 -34.00 -15.57 17.05
C GLY A 461 -34.91 -14.35 16.90
N ALA A 462 -36.03 -14.33 17.64
CA ALA A 462 -37.01 -13.25 17.59
C ALA A 462 -36.51 -11.89 18.14
N GLU A 463 -35.41 -11.88 18.92
CA GLU A 463 -34.84 -10.66 19.52
C GLU A 463 -33.83 -9.95 18.60
N THR A 464 -33.48 -10.57 17.46
CA THR A 464 -32.54 -10.01 16.49
C THR A 464 -32.94 -8.60 16.07
N ASP A 465 -31.98 -7.66 16.06
CA ASP A 465 -32.19 -6.32 15.50
C ASP A 465 -32.47 -6.41 13.99
N LEU A 466 -33.75 -6.29 13.64
CA LEU A 466 -34.23 -6.42 12.27
C LEU A 466 -33.84 -5.23 11.38
N LEU A 467 -33.53 -4.06 11.95
CA LEU A 467 -33.10 -2.90 11.16
C LEU A 467 -31.65 -3.09 10.73
N GLN A 468 -30.77 -3.44 11.67
CA GLN A 468 -29.36 -3.69 11.38
C GLN A 468 -29.17 -4.88 10.44
N ASN A 469 -30.05 -5.89 10.52
CA ASN A 469 -29.99 -7.09 9.69
C ASN A 469 -30.91 -7.05 8.46
N SER A 470 -31.54 -5.91 8.15
CA SER A 470 -32.57 -5.79 7.11
C SER A 470 -32.09 -6.27 5.74
N ASP A 471 -30.90 -5.86 5.30
CA ASP A 471 -30.32 -6.28 4.02
C ASP A 471 -30.12 -7.80 3.92
N ARG A 472 -29.56 -8.42 4.97
CA ARG A 472 -29.34 -9.87 5.05
C ARG A 472 -30.68 -10.61 5.02
N ILE A 473 -31.64 -10.19 5.87
CA ILE A 473 -32.96 -10.82 5.98
C ILE A 473 -33.72 -10.74 4.66
N MET A 474 -33.69 -9.58 4.00
CA MET A 474 -34.32 -9.39 2.70
C MET A 474 -33.68 -10.28 1.63
N ALA A 475 -32.35 -10.40 1.61
CA ALA A 475 -31.67 -11.32 0.70
C ALA A 475 -32.06 -12.78 0.97
N SER A 476 -32.09 -13.20 2.24
CA SER A 476 -32.51 -14.53 2.67
C SER A 476 -33.94 -14.88 2.26
N LEU A 477 -34.90 -13.97 2.50
CA LEU A 477 -36.29 -14.15 2.10
C LEU A 477 -36.44 -14.23 0.57
N ASN A 478 -35.73 -13.39 -0.17
CA ASN A 478 -35.76 -13.44 -1.64
C ASN A 478 -35.12 -14.72 -2.20
N LEU A 479 -34.08 -15.26 -1.54
CA LEU A 479 -33.53 -16.57 -1.89
C LEU A 479 -34.56 -17.68 -1.63
N LEU A 480 -35.19 -17.71 -0.46
CA LEU A 480 -36.20 -18.72 -0.14
C LEU A 480 -37.40 -18.63 -1.09
N ARG A 481 -37.86 -17.42 -1.40
CA ARG A 481 -38.88 -17.17 -2.42
C ARG A 481 -38.49 -17.77 -3.77
N TYR A 482 -37.24 -17.57 -4.20
CA TYR A 482 -36.75 -18.11 -5.45
C TYR A 482 -36.76 -19.65 -5.46
N LEU A 483 -36.29 -20.29 -4.37
CA LEU A 483 -36.27 -21.74 -4.23
C LEU A 483 -37.67 -22.35 -4.36
N VAL A 484 -38.64 -21.84 -3.61
CA VAL A 484 -40.04 -22.32 -3.63
C VAL A 484 -40.70 -22.15 -5.01
N ILE A 485 -40.32 -21.12 -5.76
CA ILE A 485 -40.85 -20.89 -7.11
C ILE A 485 -40.24 -21.85 -8.12
N LYS A 486 -38.93 -22.09 -8.03
CA LYS A 486 -38.16 -22.78 -9.07
C LYS A 486 -38.10 -24.29 -8.89
N ASP A 487 -37.95 -24.76 -7.66
CA ASP A 487 -37.88 -26.20 -7.40
C ASP A 487 -39.28 -26.76 -7.17
N CYS A 488 -39.58 -27.89 -7.80
CA CYS A 488 -40.86 -28.59 -7.64
C CYS A 488 -40.74 -29.64 -6.53
N GLU A 489 -41.78 -29.79 -5.72
CA GLU A 489 -41.77 -30.71 -4.56
C GLU A 489 -41.48 -32.17 -4.95
N ASN A 490 -41.98 -32.60 -6.11
CA ASN A 490 -41.79 -33.97 -6.61
C ASN A 490 -40.35 -34.25 -7.07
N ASP A 491 -39.61 -33.22 -7.46
CA ASP A 491 -38.23 -33.33 -7.96
C ASP A 491 -37.23 -33.04 -6.83
N ASN A 492 -37.47 -31.92 -6.11
CA ASN A 492 -36.78 -31.50 -4.91
C ASN A 492 -35.25 -31.52 -5.04
N GLN A 493 -34.76 -31.04 -6.19
CA GLN A 493 -33.32 -31.04 -6.49
C GLN A 493 -32.52 -30.22 -5.48
N THR A 494 -33.12 -29.15 -4.96
CA THR A 494 -32.47 -28.27 -3.96
C THR A 494 -32.50 -28.86 -2.55
N GLY A 495 -33.39 -29.82 -2.28
CA GLY A 495 -33.64 -30.35 -0.93
C GLY A 495 -34.42 -29.40 -0.01
N VAL A 496 -34.90 -28.26 -0.52
CA VAL A 496 -35.63 -27.25 0.27
C VAL A 496 -36.93 -27.82 0.84
N TRP A 497 -37.65 -28.67 0.08
CA TRP A 497 -38.93 -29.23 0.51
C TRP A 497 -38.76 -30.20 1.68
N THR A 498 -37.67 -30.97 1.70
CA THR A 498 -37.33 -31.87 2.81
C THR A 498 -37.06 -31.12 4.11
N THR A 499 -36.54 -29.89 4.02
CA THR A 499 -36.12 -29.11 5.20
C THR A 499 -37.06 -27.96 5.54
N LEU A 500 -38.15 -27.82 4.79
CA LEU A 500 -39.10 -26.72 4.92
C LEU A 500 -39.64 -26.57 6.35
N GLY A 501 -40.01 -27.68 7.01
CA GLY A 501 -40.47 -27.63 8.41
C GLY A 501 -39.40 -27.11 9.38
N LYS A 502 -38.12 -27.37 9.14
CA LYS A 502 -37.01 -26.80 9.94
C LYS A 502 -36.86 -25.30 9.67
N ILE A 503 -36.96 -24.89 8.40
CA ILE A 503 -36.88 -23.48 7.99
C ILE A 503 -38.02 -22.67 8.62
N GLU A 504 -39.25 -23.19 8.60
CA GLU A 504 -40.40 -22.54 9.23
C GLU A 504 -40.20 -22.31 10.72
N GLN A 505 -39.71 -23.32 11.45
CA GLN A 505 -39.54 -23.25 12.89
C GLN A 505 -38.36 -22.37 13.33
N ASN A 506 -37.25 -22.41 12.58
CA ASN A 506 -36.01 -21.77 12.98
C ASN A 506 -35.82 -20.37 12.38
N PHE A 507 -36.53 -20.03 11.30
CA PHE A 507 -36.37 -18.76 10.59
C PHE A 507 -37.69 -18.00 10.45
N LEU A 508 -38.70 -18.57 9.77
CA LEU A 508 -39.92 -17.81 9.41
C LEU A 508 -40.77 -17.43 10.63
N LYS A 509 -41.02 -18.38 11.55
CA LYS A 509 -41.79 -18.10 12.77
C LYS A 509 -41.08 -17.11 13.70
N PRO A 510 -39.78 -17.30 14.04
CA PRO A 510 -39.06 -16.31 14.84
C PRO A 510 -39.02 -14.93 14.18
N LEU A 511 -38.87 -14.84 12.85
CA LEU A 511 -38.91 -13.57 12.12
C LEU A 511 -40.26 -12.86 12.27
N ARG A 512 -41.37 -13.59 12.15
CA ARG A 512 -42.72 -13.06 12.38
C ARG A 512 -42.89 -12.53 13.79
N VAL A 513 -42.42 -13.27 14.80
CA VAL A 513 -42.46 -12.82 16.19
C VAL A 513 -41.63 -11.55 16.38
N GLY A 514 -40.40 -11.51 15.85
CA GLY A 514 -39.54 -10.34 15.92
C GLY A 514 -40.13 -9.11 15.22
N LEU A 515 -40.80 -9.29 14.07
CA LEU A 515 -41.51 -8.21 13.37
C LEU A 515 -42.65 -7.65 14.20
N ASN A 516 -43.49 -8.52 14.77
CA ASN A 516 -44.60 -8.09 15.62
C ASN A 516 -44.12 -7.33 16.86
N MET A 517 -43.09 -7.85 17.54
CA MET A 517 -42.47 -7.19 18.70
C MET A 517 -41.86 -5.84 18.31
N SER A 518 -41.08 -5.80 17.22
CA SER A 518 -40.42 -4.59 16.74
C SER A 518 -41.43 -3.51 16.33
N LYS A 519 -42.47 -3.86 15.56
CA LYS A 519 -43.53 -2.92 15.17
C LYS A 519 -44.25 -2.36 16.39
N ALA A 520 -44.70 -3.23 17.30
CA ALA A 520 -45.38 -2.82 18.53
C ALA A 520 -44.53 -1.85 19.37
N HIS A 521 -43.23 -2.13 19.51
CA HIS A 521 -42.29 -1.25 20.22
C HIS A 521 -42.18 0.13 19.55
N TYR A 522 -41.93 0.17 18.25
CA TYR A 522 -41.73 1.43 17.52
C TYR A 522 -43.04 2.24 17.40
N GLU A 523 -44.19 1.59 17.25
CA GLU A 523 -45.51 2.23 17.27
C GLU A 523 -45.83 2.85 18.64
N ALA A 524 -45.54 2.12 19.73
CA ALA A 524 -45.69 2.64 21.08
C ALA A 524 -44.76 3.84 21.31
N GLU A 525 -43.50 3.77 20.87
CA GLU A 525 -42.56 4.88 20.99
C GLU A 525 -43.01 6.12 20.19
N ILE A 526 -43.55 5.93 18.98
CA ILE A 526 -44.14 7.01 18.19
C ILE A 526 -45.34 7.63 18.92
N LYS A 527 -46.21 6.80 19.50
CA LYS A 527 -47.39 7.27 20.25
C LYS A 527 -46.97 8.07 21.48
N ASN A 528 -46.06 7.54 22.29
CA ASN A 528 -45.50 8.20 23.47
C ASN A 528 -44.87 9.56 23.11
N LYS A 529 -44.07 9.62 22.04
CA LYS A 529 -43.48 10.90 21.58
C LYS A 529 -44.51 11.89 21.06
N LYS A 530 -45.59 11.43 20.41
CA LYS A 530 -46.69 12.30 19.97
C LYS A 530 -47.53 12.82 21.15
N GLU A 531 -47.70 12.03 22.20
CA GLU A 531 -48.42 12.40 23.42
C GLU A 531 -47.60 13.36 24.29
N ASN A 532 -46.31 13.06 24.51
CA ASN A 532 -45.38 13.95 25.21
C ASN A 532 -45.20 15.31 24.50
N ARG A 533 -45.31 15.36 23.17
CA ARG A 533 -45.33 16.62 22.40
C ARG A 533 -46.58 17.47 22.65
N LYS A 534 -47.71 16.86 23.04
CA LYS A 534 -48.94 17.58 23.41
C LYS A 534 -48.88 18.12 24.84
N GLU A 535 -48.10 17.48 25.73
CA GLU A 535 -47.93 17.90 27.13
C GLU A 535 -46.76 18.89 27.33
N ALA A 536 -45.69 18.79 26.53
CA ALA A 536 -44.51 19.65 26.60
C ALA A 536 -44.53 20.79 25.57
N GLN A 537 -45.41 21.78 25.75
CA GLN A 537 -45.26 23.09 25.09
C GLN A 537 -44.18 23.98 25.74
N SER A 538 -43.40 23.49 26.73
CA SER A 538 -42.47 24.31 27.51
C SER A 538 -41.03 23.79 27.66
N SER A 539 -40.62 22.68 27.04
CA SER A 539 -39.19 22.32 27.04
C SER A 539 -38.76 21.58 25.77
N ASN A 540 -37.90 22.23 24.98
CA ASN A 540 -37.15 21.57 23.91
C ASN A 540 -36.12 20.65 24.56
N THR A 541 -36.47 19.39 24.79
CA THR A 541 -35.52 18.40 25.29
C THR A 541 -34.64 17.95 24.12
N VAL A 542 -33.42 18.51 24.11
CA VAL A 542 -32.37 18.25 23.13
C VAL A 542 -31.64 16.97 23.51
N CYS A 543 -31.73 15.94 22.68
CA CYS A 543 -30.92 14.74 22.82
C CYS A 543 -29.58 14.98 22.10
N SER A 544 -28.51 15.18 22.88
CA SER A 544 -27.16 15.27 22.34
C SER A 544 -26.48 13.90 22.42
N VAL A 545 -26.04 13.39 21.27
CA VAL A 545 -25.26 12.15 21.16
C VAL A 545 -23.89 12.53 20.62
N THR A 546 -22.84 12.14 21.35
CA THR A 546 -21.45 12.34 20.93
C THR A 546 -20.96 11.04 20.31
N VAL A 547 -20.56 11.07 19.05
CA VAL A 547 -19.92 9.92 18.37
C VAL A 547 -18.52 10.37 17.97
N SER A 548 -17.50 9.62 18.41
CA SER A 548 -16.09 9.85 18.06
C SER A 548 -15.55 11.25 18.39
N GLY A 549 -16.05 11.89 19.45
CA GLY A 549 -15.57 13.19 19.92
C GLY A 549 -16.19 14.42 19.25
N GLU A 550 -17.00 14.23 18.19
CA GLU A 550 -17.80 15.30 17.58
C GLU A 550 -19.24 15.25 18.10
N LYS A 551 -19.78 16.42 18.50
CA LYS A 551 -21.19 16.55 18.89
C LYS A 551 -22.03 16.57 17.61
N MET A 552 -22.86 15.54 17.40
CA MET A 552 -23.84 15.56 16.31
C MET A 552 -24.83 16.73 16.50
N HIS A 553 -25.34 17.26 15.39
CA HIS A 553 -26.40 18.28 15.42
C HIS A 553 -27.63 17.78 16.20
N ASP A 554 -28.20 18.68 16.99
CA ASP A 554 -29.37 18.42 17.84
C ASP A 554 -30.57 17.93 17.01
N MET A 555 -30.99 16.68 17.21
CA MET A 555 -32.10 16.11 16.45
C MET A 555 -33.44 16.57 17.03
N THR A 556 -34.22 17.32 16.23
CA THR A 556 -35.57 17.78 16.64
C THR A 556 -36.53 16.60 16.82
N THR A 557 -37.57 16.76 17.64
CA THR A 557 -38.61 15.73 17.83
C THR A 557 -39.29 15.32 16.53
N GLY A 558 -39.40 16.24 15.55
CA GLY A 558 -39.93 15.93 14.22
C GLY A 558 -39.02 14.98 13.44
N MET A 559 -37.71 15.21 13.46
CA MET A 559 -36.72 14.34 12.82
C MET A 559 -36.65 12.96 13.51
N GLN A 560 -36.76 12.91 14.85
CA GLN A 560 -36.83 11.66 15.58
C GLN A 560 -38.05 10.81 15.18
N LEU A 561 -39.22 11.43 15.02
CA LEU A 561 -40.42 10.74 14.54
C LEU A 561 -40.24 10.21 13.11
N GLN A 562 -39.56 10.96 12.24
CA GLN A 562 -39.25 10.49 10.88
C GLN A 562 -38.34 9.25 10.89
N VAL A 563 -37.32 9.21 11.76
CA VAL A 563 -36.46 8.03 11.90
C VAL A 563 -37.26 6.80 12.35
N LEU A 564 -38.14 6.95 13.34
CA LEU A 564 -39.01 5.86 13.79
C LEU A 564 -39.98 5.39 12.70
N HIS A 565 -40.54 6.32 11.92
CA HIS A 565 -41.38 5.98 10.77
C HIS A 565 -40.59 5.25 9.67
N SER A 566 -39.33 5.63 9.42
CA SER A 566 -38.47 4.91 8.49
C SER A 566 -38.23 3.46 8.92
N ALA A 567 -38.07 3.21 10.23
CA ALA A 567 -37.94 1.86 10.76
C ALA A 567 -39.20 1.01 10.51
N LEU A 568 -40.39 1.56 10.73
CA LEU A 568 -41.65 0.88 10.45
C LEU A 568 -41.79 0.49 8.98
N PHE A 569 -41.41 1.37 8.04
CA PHE A 569 -41.42 1.04 6.61
C PHE A 569 -40.50 -0.13 6.26
N THR A 570 -39.33 -0.22 6.90
CA THR A 570 -38.43 -1.37 6.75
C THR A 570 -39.10 -2.66 7.24
N PHE A 571 -39.78 -2.62 8.39
CA PHE A 571 -40.51 -3.79 8.90
C PHE A 571 -41.69 -4.19 8.01
N ASP A 572 -42.45 -3.23 7.49
CA ASP A 572 -43.53 -3.48 6.53
C ASP A 572 -43.02 -4.13 5.26
N LEU A 573 -41.86 -3.68 4.75
CA LEU A 573 -41.23 -4.28 3.58
C LEU A 573 -40.84 -5.74 3.84
N ILE A 574 -40.17 -6.02 4.96
CA ILE A 574 -39.79 -7.40 5.34
C ILE A 574 -41.04 -8.29 5.49
N GLU A 575 -42.07 -7.79 6.19
CA GLU A 575 -43.31 -8.56 6.40
C GLU A 575 -44.03 -8.86 5.07
N SER A 576 -44.05 -7.92 4.13
CA SER A 576 -44.67 -8.13 2.82
C SER A 576 -44.01 -9.27 2.04
N VAL A 577 -42.68 -9.39 2.11
CA VAL A 577 -41.94 -10.47 1.45
C VAL A 577 -42.12 -11.79 2.21
N LEU A 578 -42.08 -11.76 3.54
CA LEU A 578 -42.34 -12.92 4.38
C LEU A 578 -43.72 -13.53 4.09
N ALA A 579 -44.77 -12.71 4.09
CA ALA A 579 -46.13 -13.15 3.78
C ALA A 579 -46.21 -13.76 2.38
N ARG A 580 -45.52 -13.19 1.39
CA ARG A 580 -45.48 -13.74 0.03
C ARG A 580 -44.76 -15.10 -0.03
N VAL A 581 -43.71 -15.30 0.75
CA VAL A 581 -43.01 -16.60 0.82
C VAL A 581 -43.93 -17.67 1.39
N GLU A 582 -44.63 -17.38 2.48
CA GLU A 582 -45.57 -18.32 3.10
C GLU A 582 -46.76 -18.65 2.20
N GLU A 583 -47.32 -17.65 1.51
CA GLU A 583 -48.39 -17.87 0.53
C GLU A 583 -47.93 -18.85 -0.57
N LEU A 584 -46.71 -18.69 -1.09
CA LEU A 584 -46.16 -19.58 -2.11
C LEU A 584 -45.95 -21.00 -1.60
N ILE A 585 -45.47 -21.14 -0.37
CA ILE A 585 -45.31 -22.44 0.29
C ILE A 585 -46.66 -23.14 0.39
N GLU A 586 -47.68 -22.46 0.91
CA GLU A 586 -49.03 -23.02 1.09
C GLU A 586 -49.65 -23.45 -0.25
N VAL A 587 -49.54 -22.61 -1.29
CA VAL A 587 -50.08 -22.90 -2.63
C VAL A 587 -49.42 -24.14 -3.24
N LYS A 588 -48.09 -24.26 -3.13
CA LYS A 588 -47.33 -25.37 -3.71
C LYS A 588 -47.60 -26.69 -2.99
N THR A 589 -47.64 -26.70 -1.66
CA THR A 589 -47.92 -27.91 -0.88
C THR A 589 -49.35 -28.41 -1.10
N LYS A 590 -50.34 -27.50 -1.21
CA LYS A 590 -51.73 -27.90 -1.52
C LYS A 590 -51.89 -28.50 -2.91
N ALA A 591 -51.25 -27.93 -3.93
CA ALA A 591 -51.30 -28.45 -5.29
C ALA A 591 -50.80 -29.90 -5.39
N VAL A 592 -49.77 -30.27 -4.61
CA VAL A 592 -49.22 -31.63 -4.57
C VAL A 592 -50.14 -32.60 -3.81
N MET A 593 -50.84 -32.13 -2.77
CA MET A 593 -51.87 -32.93 -2.09
C MET A 593 -53.06 -33.25 -3.02
N ASP A 594 -53.45 -32.29 -3.85
CA ASP A 594 -54.56 -32.43 -4.80
C ASP A 594 -54.17 -33.29 -6.03
N GLU A 595 -52.90 -33.32 -6.44
CA GLU A 595 -52.39 -34.21 -7.51
C GLU A 595 -52.21 -35.68 -7.06
N ASN A 596 -52.02 -35.92 -5.76
CA ASN A 596 -51.83 -37.25 -5.18
C ASN A 596 -53.11 -37.87 -4.59
N SER A 597 -54.25 -37.16 -4.65
CA SER A 597 -55.58 -37.61 -4.23
C SER A 597 -56.42 -38.04 -5.43
#